data_AF-A0A935LJY6-F1
#
_entry.id   AF-A0A935LJY6-F1
#
_cell.length_a   1.000
_cell.length_b   1.000
_cell.length_c   1.000
_cell.angle_alpha   90.00
_cell.angle_beta   90.00
_cell.angle_gamma   90.00
#
_symmetry.space_group_name_H-M   'P 1'
#
loop_
_entity.id
_entity.type
_entity.pdbx_description
1 polymer ?
#
loop_
_entity_poly.entity_id
_entity_poly.type
_entity_poly.pdbx_seq_one_letter_code
_entity_poly.pdbx_strand_id
1 'polypeptide(L)' 'MENISVNGAGSIYQENPLQAKDKHSEFMPRYAKQINDNEVIMPVLTKKNIQFAKVKL' A
#
# COMPACT_ATOMS: atom_id res chain seq x y z
N MET A 1 3.55 -11.23 -17.09
CA MET A 1 2.34 -11.26 -16.23
C MET A 1 2.85 -11.30 -14.81
N GLU A 2 2.65 -10.23 -14.04
CA GLU A 2 3.05 -10.23 -12.62
C GLU A 2 1.95 -10.95 -11.83
N ASN A 3 2.31 -12.04 -11.16
CA ASN A 3 1.40 -12.88 -10.38
C ASN A 3 1.11 -12.20 -9.04
N ILE A 4 -0.03 -11.55 -8.93
CA ILE A 4 -0.54 -11.04 -7.64
C ILE A 4 -1.26 -12.20 -6.94
N SER A 5 -0.68 -12.74 -5.87
CA SER A 5 -1.32 -13.76 -5.03
C SER A 5 -1.90 -13.12 -3.76
N VAL A 6 -3.21 -13.27 -3.56
CA VAL A 6 -3.92 -12.82 -2.35
C VAL A 6 -4.06 -14.01 -1.41
N ASN A 7 -3.60 -13.89 -0.17
CA ASN A 7 -3.74 -14.95 0.82
C ASN A 7 -5.12 -14.93 1.50
N GLY A 8 -5.46 -15.99 2.23
CA GLY A 8 -6.76 -16.15 2.91
C GLY A 8 -7.11 -15.10 3.98
N ALA A 9 -6.20 -14.16 4.27
CA ALA A 9 -6.42 -13.02 5.16
C ALA A 9 -6.68 -11.70 4.40
N GLY A 10 -6.72 -11.73 3.07
CA GLY A 10 -6.93 -10.55 2.21
C GLY A 10 -5.69 -9.66 2.04
N SER A 11 -4.52 -10.10 2.52
CA SER A 11 -3.27 -9.36 2.38
C SER A 11 -2.67 -9.57 0.99
N ILE A 12 -2.45 -8.48 0.27
CA ILE A 12 -1.75 -8.47 -1.02
C ILE A 12 -0.25 -8.40 -0.73
N TYR A 13 0.49 -9.44 -1.08
CA TYR A 13 1.95 -9.40 -1.10
C TYR A 13 2.40 -8.92 -2.49
N GLN A 14 2.95 -7.71 -2.56
CA GLN A 14 3.75 -7.26 -3.68
C GLN A 14 5.19 -7.26 -3.18
N GLU A 15 6.05 -8.13 -3.73
CA GLU A 15 7.43 -8.36 -3.26
C GLU A 15 8.33 -7.11 -3.31
N ASN A 16 7.89 -6.04 -3.98
CA ASN A 16 8.60 -4.78 -4.02
C ASN A 16 7.85 -3.72 -3.20
N PRO A 17 8.41 -3.25 -2.06
CA PRO A 17 7.87 -2.07 -1.42
C PRO A 17 7.88 -0.92 -2.44
N LEU A 18 6.75 -0.22 -2.59
CA LEU A 18 6.65 0.97 -3.42
C LEU A 18 7.76 1.94 -3.00
N GLN A 19 8.83 2.03 -3.80
CA GLN A 19 9.86 3.02 -3.57
C GLN A 19 9.25 4.38 -3.93
N ALA A 20 9.46 5.38 -3.08
CA ALA A 20 9.00 6.76 -3.27
C ALA A 20 9.48 7.45 -4.58
N LYS A 21 10.24 6.74 -5.42
CA LYS A 21 10.63 7.14 -6.77
C LYS A 21 9.54 6.97 -7.83
N ASP A 22 8.46 6.26 -7.53
CA ASP A 22 7.27 6.28 -8.40
C ASP A 22 6.61 7.66 -8.29
N LYS A 23 7.02 8.58 -9.18
CA LYS A 23 6.56 9.99 -9.31
C LYS A 23 5.03 10.17 -9.50
N HIS A 24 4.24 9.10 -9.41
CA HIS A 24 2.80 9.09 -9.65
C HIS A 24 1.99 8.41 -8.54
N SER A 25 2.57 8.32 -7.33
CA SER A 25 1.91 7.78 -6.15
C SER A 25 1.50 8.91 -5.21
N GLU A 26 0.20 9.09 -5.00
CA GLU A 26 -0.35 10.06 -4.07
C GLU A 26 -0.91 9.33 -2.84
N PHE A 27 -0.24 9.48 -1.70
CA PHE A 27 -0.68 8.89 -0.43
C PHE A 27 -1.87 9.67 0.13
N MET A 28 -2.84 8.96 0.68
CA MET A 28 -4.06 9.56 1.23
C MET A 28 -4.14 9.36 2.77
N PRO A 29 -3.30 10.07 3.55
CA PRO A 29 -3.13 9.83 4.99
C PRO A 29 -4.37 10.12 5.83
N ARG A 30 -5.33 10.92 5.34
CA ARG A 30 -6.63 11.15 6.00
C ARG A 30 -7.38 9.84 6.26
N TYR A 31 -7.18 8.84 5.41
CA TYR A 31 -7.82 7.53 5.49
C TYR A 31 -6.87 6.46 6.05
N ALA A 32 -5.75 6.86 6.64
CA ALA A 32 -4.82 5.93 7.26
C ALA A 32 -5.48 5.26 8.47
N LYS A 33 -5.26 3.96 8.59
CA LYS A 33 -5.63 3.17 9.77
C LYS A 33 -4.36 2.62 10.39
N GLN A 34 -4.17 2.93 11.67
CA GLN A 34 -3.13 2.29 12.47
C GLN A 34 -3.45 0.82 12.66
N ILE A 35 -2.45 -0.04 12.42
CA ILE A 35 -2.55 -1.48 12.60
C ILE A 35 -1.81 -1.92 13.85
N ASN A 36 -0.65 -1.32 14.10
CA ASN A 36 0.20 -1.54 15.28
C ASN A 36 0.83 -0.21 15.72
N ASP A 37 1.56 -0.21 16.83
CA ASP A 37 2.20 1.00 17.39
C ASP A 37 3.03 1.78 16.36
N ASN A 38 3.70 1.09 15.42
CA ASN A 38 4.59 1.70 14.42
C ASN A 38 4.17 1.41 12.97
N GLU A 39 2.93 0.97 12.72
CA GLU A 39 2.50 0.59 11.37
C GLU A 39 1.11 1.14 11.04
N VAL A 40 0.99 1.69 9.83
CA VAL A 40 -0.28 2.19 9.28
C VAL A 40 -0.53 1.57 7.91
N ILE A 41 -1.79 1.30 7.58
CA ILE A 41 -2.22 1.06 6.20
C ILE A 41 -2.98 2.29 5.73
N MET A 42 -2.66 2.78 4.54
CA MET A 42 -3.38 3.90 3.92
C MET A 42 -3.58 3.70 2.42
N PRO A 43 -4.63 4.29 1.84
CA PRO A 43 -4.81 4.31 0.40
C PRO A 43 -3.70 5.10 -0.28
N VAL A 44 -3.34 4.64 -1.47
CA VAL A 44 -2.41 5.33 -2.39
C VAL A 44 -3.04 5.31 -3.77
N LEU A 45 -3.16 6.49 -4.37
CA LEU A 45 -3.56 6.62 -5.76
C LEU A 45 -2.31 6.44 -6.63
N THR A 46 -2.29 5.39 -7.46
CA THR A 46 -1.22 5.14 -8.42
C THR A 46 -1.78 5.17 -9.83
N LYS A 47 -1.33 6.15 -10.63
CA LYS A 47 -1.86 6.44 -11.98
C LYS A 47 -3.37 6.72 -12.00
N LYS A 48 -4.21 5.69 -11.96
CA LYS A 48 -5.70 5.74 -11.96
C LYS A 48 -6.35 4.69 -11.05
N ASN A 49 -5.55 3.94 -10.29
CA ASN A 49 -6.04 2.89 -9.41
C ASN A 49 -5.80 3.27 -7.95
N ILE A 50 -6.71 2.87 -7.07
CA ILE A 50 -6.51 2.95 -5.62
C ILE A 50 -5.88 1.63 -5.17
N GLN A 51 -4.74 1.73 -4.52
CA GLN A 51 -4.05 0.64 -3.84
C GLN A 51 -3.95 0.93 -2.35
N PHE A 52 -3.53 -0.05 -1.56
CA PHE A 52 -3.26 0.14 -0.12
C PHE A 52 -1.78 -0.12 0.14
N ALA A 53 -1.11 0.84 0.77
CA ALA A 53 0.28 0.69 1.20
C ALA A 53 0.34 0.48 2.71
N LYS A 54 1.18 -0.46 3.13
CA LYS A 54 1.60 -0.61 4.52
C LYS A 54 2.86 0.22 4.73
N VAL A 55 2.79 1.18 5.65
CA VAL A 55 3.88 2.12 5.95
C VAL A 55 4.32 1.92 7.39
N LYS A 56 5.64 1.90 7.61
CA LYS A 56 6.23 1.97 8.96
C LYS A 56 6.43 3.43 9.33
N LEU A 57 6.00 3.80 10.54
CA LEU A 57 6.21 5.13 11.13
C LEU A 57 7.64 5.29 11.65
#